data_AF-U2JC29-F1
#
_entry.id   AF-U2JC29-F1
#
_cell.length_a   1.000
_cell.length_b   1.000
_cell.length_c   1.000
_cell.angle_alpha   90.00
_cell.angle_beta   90.00
_cell.angle_gamma   90.00
#
_symmetry.space_group_name_H-M   'P 1'
#
loop_
_entity.id
_entity.type
_entity.pdbx_description
1 polymer ?
#
loop_
_entity_poly.entity_id
_entity_poly.type
_entity_poly.pdbx_seq_one_letter_code
_entity_poly.pdbx_strand_id
1 'polypeptide(L)'
;MNEQELLVILKDTQEALVQVGKRLREMEENKPEIKDYSTELAEIRKRLESKITEETLVGMKASILKHAKATDSLVTALEEQKKAISEMPQRIKVNVEHRITGKQRPYIITGIVLLLVSVFSLFASIQLWLANSALHNSDIKTRMVRLLYPHVSLDIDSIYNSNPKQLKIWVKQEEERLLAIRKAEENARQSTEQAERAKRELEDLKKQKK
;
A
#
# COMPACT_ATOMS: atom_id res chain seq x y z
N MET A 1 16.49 -86.87 -36.19
CA MET A 1 17.50 -85.82 -35.95
C MET A 1 18.03 -85.43 -37.32
N ASN A 2 17.81 -84.20 -37.76
CA ASN A 2 18.03 -83.87 -39.17
C ASN A 2 19.54 -83.90 -39.47
N GLU A 3 19.98 -84.64 -40.49
CA GLU A 3 21.41 -84.84 -40.79
C GLU A 3 22.14 -83.51 -41.06
N GLN A 4 21.41 -82.51 -41.55
CA GLN A 4 21.91 -81.16 -41.77
C GLN A 4 22.27 -80.43 -40.47
N GLU A 5 21.50 -80.61 -39.39
CA GLU A 5 21.80 -79.98 -38.09
C GLU A 5 23.03 -80.61 -37.43
N LEU A 6 23.18 -81.92 -37.56
CA LEU A 6 24.37 -82.64 -37.12
C LEU A 6 25.64 -82.14 -37.81
N LEU A 7 25.58 -81.90 -39.12
CA LEU A 7 26.72 -81.39 -39.89
C LEU A 7 27.10 -79.96 -39.52
N VAL A 8 26.11 -79.10 -39.22
CA VAL A 8 26.37 -77.72 -38.76
C VAL A 8 27.03 -77.72 -37.39
N ILE A 9 26.52 -78.50 -36.44
CA ILE A 9 27.11 -78.60 -35.09
C ILE A 9 28.53 -79.17 -35.16
N LEU A 10 28.77 -80.16 -36.02
CA LEU A 10 30.09 -80.77 -36.17
C LEU A 10 31.10 -79.80 -36.82
N LYS A 11 30.63 -78.96 -37.75
CA LYS A 11 31.45 -77.88 -38.33
C LYS A 11 31.74 -76.77 -37.32
N ASP A 12 30.76 -76.34 -36.54
CA ASP A 12 30.93 -75.29 -35.53
C ASP A 12 31.89 -75.75 -34.41
N THR A 13 31.78 -77.01 -33.99
CA THR A 13 32.71 -77.60 -33.01
C THR A 13 34.13 -77.72 -33.56
N GLN A 14 34.28 -78.03 -34.85
CA GLN A 14 35.59 -78.06 -35.50
C GLN A 14 36.20 -76.66 -35.63
N GLU A 15 35.42 -75.63 -36.00
CA GLU A 15 35.88 -74.24 -36.03
C GLU A 15 36.29 -73.73 -34.64
N ALA A 16 35.50 -74.05 -33.61
CA ALA A 16 35.82 -73.71 -32.22
C ALA A 16 37.13 -74.36 -31.76
N LEU A 17 37.36 -75.64 -32.09
CA LEU A 17 38.61 -76.35 -31.80
C LEU A 17 39.83 -75.72 -32.47
N VAL A 18 39.68 -75.31 -33.74
CA VAL A 18 40.76 -74.63 -34.48
C VAL A 18 41.06 -73.26 -33.85
N GLN A 19 40.04 -72.52 -33.45
CA GLN A 19 40.22 -71.20 -32.81
C GLN A 19 40.89 -71.31 -31.44
N VAL A 20 40.50 -72.31 -30.64
CA VAL A 20 41.14 -72.61 -29.34
C VAL A 20 42.60 -73.02 -29.55
N GLY A 21 42.89 -73.90 -30.52
CA GLY A 21 44.26 -74.30 -30.84
C GLY A 21 45.13 -73.13 -31.29
N LYS A 22 44.55 -72.17 -32.03
CA LYS A 22 45.26 -70.94 -32.45
C LYS A 22 45.57 -70.02 -31.27
N ARG A 23 44.62 -69.82 -30.34
CA ARG A 23 44.85 -69.05 -29.10
C ARG A 23 45.85 -69.72 -28.17
N LEU A 24 45.85 -71.05 -28.10
CA LEU A 24 46.82 -71.79 -27.29
C LEU A 24 48.24 -71.61 -27.85
N ARG A 25 48.40 -71.67 -29.18
CA ARG A 25 49.69 -71.36 -29.83
C ARG A 25 50.12 -69.92 -29.63
N GLU A 26 49.21 -68.95 -29.75
CA GLU A 26 49.51 -67.53 -29.46
C GLU A 26 49.93 -67.32 -28.00
N MET A 27 49.33 -68.04 -27.04
CA MET A 27 49.73 -68.04 -25.63
C MET A 27 51.05 -68.79 -25.36
N GLU A 28 51.38 -69.81 -26.17
CA GLU A 28 52.62 -70.58 -26.04
C GLU A 28 53.82 -69.84 -26.67
N GLU A 29 53.62 -69.13 -27.80
CA GLU A 29 54.61 -68.23 -28.39
C GLU A 29 54.81 -66.95 -27.55
N ASN A 30 53.74 -66.38 -26.99
CA ASN A 30 53.81 -65.24 -26.07
C ASN A 30 53.72 -65.71 -24.61
N LYS A 31 54.72 -66.47 -24.17
CA LYS A 31 54.93 -66.75 -22.75
C LYS A 31 55.00 -65.39 -22.02
N PRO A 32 54.04 -65.01 -21.15
CA PRO A 32 54.16 -63.76 -20.43
C PRO A 32 55.39 -63.89 -19.53
N GLU A 33 56.38 -63.02 -19.75
CA GLU A 33 57.41 -62.79 -18.74
C GLU A 33 56.68 -62.50 -17.44
N ILE A 34 56.82 -63.39 -16.47
CA ILE A 34 56.44 -63.09 -15.09
C ILE A 34 57.44 -62.03 -14.65
N LYS A 35 57.13 -60.77 -14.95
CA LYS A 35 57.92 -59.63 -14.51
C LYS A 35 57.90 -59.65 -13.00
N ASP A 36 59.07 -59.83 -12.42
CA ASP A 36 59.25 -59.81 -10.98
C ASP A 36 59.15 -58.36 -10.48
N TYR A 37 57.92 -57.93 -10.21
CA TYR A 37 57.61 -56.59 -9.69
C TYR A 37 58.11 -56.36 -8.25
N SER A 38 58.79 -57.34 -7.64
CA SER A 38 59.34 -57.21 -6.29
C SER A 38 60.30 -56.03 -6.16
N THR A 39 61.07 -55.73 -7.21
CA THR A 39 62.01 -54.60 -7.25
C THR A 39 61.32 -53.25 -7.34
N GLU A 40 60.31 -53.11 -8.21
CA GLU A 40 59.52 -51.88 -8.33
C GLU A 40 58.70 -51.60 -7.06
N LEU A 41 58.09 -52.64 -6.47
CA LEU A 41 57.35 -52.54 -5.21
C LEU A 41 58.28 -52.21 -4.03
N ALA A 42 59.49 -52.77 -4.01
CA ALA A 42 60.51 -52.40 -3.02
C ALA A 42 60.95 -50.94 -3.18
N GLU A 43 61.06 -50.42 -4.41
CA GLU A 43 61.38 -49.02 -4.64
C GLU A 43 60.23 -48.09 -4.19
N ILE A 44 58.98 -48.44 -4.49
CA ILE A 44 57.81 -47.69 -4.03
C ILE A 44 57.75 -47.70 -2.49
N ARG A 45 57.96 -48.86 -1.87
CA ARG A 45 57.99 -48.98 -0.41
C ARG A 45 59.10 -48.13 0.21
N LYS A 46 60.31 -48.15 -0.36
CA LYS A 46 61.44 -47.34 0.10
C LYS A 46 61.19 -45.84 -0.07
N ARG A 47 60.54 -45.43 -1.17
CA ARG A 47 60.12 -44.02 -1.40
C ARG A 47 59.01 -43.59 -0.44
N LEU A 48 58.14 -44.51 -0.04
CA LEU A 48 57.05 -44.23 0.89
C LEU A 48 57.57 -44.16 2.34
N GLU A 49 58.38 -45.13 2.78
CA GLU A 49 59.02 -45.13 4.11
C GLU A 49 59.97 -43.94 4.29
N SER A 50 60.69 -43.49 3.24
CA SER A 50 61.53 -42.28 3.32
C SER A 50 60.75 -40.97 3.37
N LYS A 51 59.48 -40.96 2.93
CA LYS A 51 58.60 -39.78 2.99
C LYS A 51 57.66 -39.77 4.18
N ILE A 52 57.26 -40.94 4.70
CA ILE A 52 56.47 -41.11 5.91
C ILE A 52 57.45 -41.24 7.09
N THR A 53 58.04 -40.11 7.48
CA THR A 53 58.67 -40.02 8.80
C THR A 53 57.60 -39.73 9.85
N GLU A 54 57.80 -40.22 11.07
CA GLU A 54 56.88 -40.01 12.19
C GLU A 54 56.59 -38.51 12.42
N GLU A 55 57.57 -37.66 12.13
CA GLU A 55 57.48 -36.20 12.12
C GLU A 55 56.50 -35.65 11.07
N THR A 56 56.45 -36.22 9.86
CA THR A 56 55.46 -35.81 8.83
C THR A 56 54.04 -36.18 9.22
N LEU A 57 53.84 -37.33 9.87
CA LEU A 57 52.53 -37.80 10.31
C LEU A 57 52.01 -36.97 11.49
N VAL A 58 52.90 -36.64 12.43
CA VAL A 58 52.63 -35.70 13.53
C VAL A 58 52.35 -34.29 13.01
N GLY A 59 53.14 -33.81 12.04
CA GLY A 59 52.94 -32.50 11.40
C GLY A 59 51.61 -32.39 10.66
N MET A 60 51.20 -33.45 9.96
CA MET A 60 49.91 -33.50 9.26
C MET A 60 48.74 -33.52 10.26
N LYS A 61 48.84 -34.31 11.34
CA LYS A 61 47.84 -34.34 12.41
C LYS A 61 47.71 -32.99 13.11
N ALA A 62 48.83 -32.32 13.38
CA ALA A 62 48.84 -30.97 13.97
C ALA A 62 48.22 -29.93 13.03
N SER A 63 48.48 -30.01 11.72
CA SER A 63 47.90 -29.12 10.71
C SER A 63 46.38 -29.31 10.60
N ILE A 64 45.91 -30.56 10.58
CA ILE A 64 44.46 -30.88 10.57
C ILE A 64 43.79 -30.36 11.84
N LEU A 65 44.40 -30.55 13.01
CA LEU A 65 43.86 -30.04 14.28
C LEU A 65 43.78 -28.51 14.29
N LYS A 66 44.80 -27.84 13.75
CA LYS A 66 44.84 -26.38 13.63
C LYS A 66 43.75 -25.87 12.68
N HIS A 67 43.53 -26.55 11.56
CA HIS A 67 42.44 -26.22 10.63
C HIS A 67 41.06 -26.49 11.24
N ALA A 68 40.86 -27.61 11.94
CA ALA A 68 39.61 -27.88 12.63
C ALA A 68 39.28 -26.80 13.68
N LYS A 69 40.27 -26.40 14.48
CA LYS A 69 40.12 -25.33 15.48
C LYS A 69 39.86 -23.97 14.84
N ALA A 70 40.50 -23.66 13.70
CA ALA A 70 40.23 -22.45 12.95
C ALA A 70 38.80 -22.45 12.39
N THR A 71 38.33 -23.57 11.86
CA THR A 71 36.94 -23.72 11.37
C THR A 71 35.92 -23.53 12.49
N ASP A 72 36.13 -24.13 13.66
CA ASP A 72 35.25 -23.93 14.83
C ASP A 72 35.20 -22.47 15.28
N SER A 73 36.35 -21.77 15.25
CA SER A 73 36.41 -20.34 15.57
C SER A 73 35.70 -19.46 14.53
N LEU A 74 35.69 -19.87 13.26
CA LEU A 74 34.97 -19.15 12.20
C LEU A 74 33.46 -19.39 12.28
N VAL A 75 33.04 -20.61 12.62
CA VAL A 75 31.62 -20.96 12.81
C VAL A 75 31.04 -20.18 14.00
N THR A 76 31.76 -20.11 15.10
CA THR A 76 31.35 -19.33 16.29
C THR A 76 31.29 -17.83 16.00
N ALA A 77 32.27 -17.28 15.29
CA ALA A 77 32.24 -15.87 14.86
C ALA A 77 31.07 -15.57 13.91
N LEU A 78 30.73 -16.51 13.02
CA LEU A 78 29.56 -16.39 12.13
C LEU A 78 28.24 -16.42 12.90
N GLU A 79 28.12 -17.25 13.94
CA GLU A 79 26.93 -17.26 14.79
C GLU A 79 26.77 -15.96 15.58
N GLU A 80 27.86 -15.42 16.14
CA GLU A 80 27.84 -14.11 16.80
C GLU A 80 27.47 -12.98 15.84
N GLN A 81 28.02 -12.99 14.63
CA GLN A 81 27.69 -11.99 13.61
C GLN A 81 26.22 -12.10 13.17
N LYS A 82 25.72 -13.32 12.98
CA LYS A 82 24.31 -13.57 12.65
C LYS A 82 23.39 -13.07 13.77
N LYS A 83 23.77 -13.28 15.03
CA LYS A 83 23.04 -12.78 16.19
C LYS A 83 23.03 -11.24 16.22
N ALA A 84 24.18 -10.59 16.02
CA ALA A 84 24.28 -9.13 15.98
C ALA A 84 23.45 -8.51 14.83
N ILE A 85 23.43 -9.14 13.65
CA ILE A 85 22.61 -8.71 12.51
C ILE A 85 21.11 -8.90 12.83
N SER A 86 20.74 -9.98 13.52
CA SER A 86 19.34 -10.21 13.91
C SER A 86 18.83 -9.22 14.97
N GLU A 87 19.71 -8.69 15.81
CA GLU A 87 19.37 -7.70 16.84
C GLU A 87 19.38 -6.25 16.33
N MET A 88 20.09 -5.95 15.22
CA MET A 88 20.13 -4.62 14.59
C MET A 88 18.74 -4.03 14.27
N PRO A 89 17.80 -4.73 13.61
CA PRO A 89 16.50 -4.15 13.26
C PRO A 89 15.62 -3.83 14.48
N GLN A 90 15.87 -4.43 15.65
CA GLN A 90 15.12 -4.13 16.88
C GLN A 90 15.63 -2.87 17.61
N ARG A 91 16.92 -2.53 17.47
CA ARG A 91 17.52 -1.35 18.12
C ARG A 91 17.48 -0.10 17.27
N ILE A 92 17.38 -0.24 15.95
CA ILE A 92 17.20 0.88 15.02
C ILE A 92 15.70 1.19 14.96
N LYS A 93 15.21 1.96 15.94
CA LYS A 93 13.95 2.70 15.74
C LYS A 93 14.18 3.64 14.57
N VAL A 94 13.71 3.26 13.39
CA VAL A 94 13.67 4.13 12.23
C VAL A 94 12.66 5.23 12.55
N ASN A 95 13.13 6.31 13.18
CA ASN A 95 12.33 7.50 13.37
C ASN A 95 12.23 8.15 11.98
N VAL A 96 11.15 7.83 11.26
CA VAL A 96 10.88 8.42 9.95
C VAL A 96 10.47 9.88 10.18
N GLU A 97 11.43 10.74 10.48
CA GLU A 97 11.22 12.17 10.50
C GLU A 97 10.91 12.61 9.07
N HIS A 98 9.65 12.95 8.82
CA HIS A 98 9.24 13.62 7.59
C HIS A 98 9.77 15.07 7.65
N ARG A 99 11.09 15.23 7.49
CA ARG A 99 11.69 16.55 7.27
C ARG A 99 11.26 17.01 5.90
N ILE A 100 10.24 17.88 5.86
CA ILE A 100 9.91 18.69 4.70
C ILE A 100 11.14 19.58 4.43
N THR A 101 11.98 19.12 3.51
CA THR A 101 13.25 19.75 3.13
C THR A 101 12.98 21.16 2.61
N GLY A 102 13.83 22.13 2.98
CA GLY A 102 13.55 23.58 2.83
C GLY A 102 13.11 24.05 1.44
N LYS A 103 13.49 23.35 0.35
CA LYS A 103 13.05 23.65 -1.02
C LYS A 103 11.55 23.43 -1.26
N GLN A 104 10.88 22.56 -0.50
CA GLN A 104 9.46 22.22 -0.70
C GLN A 104 8.51 23.15 0.07
N ARG A 105 9.01 23.83 1.11
CA ARG A 105 8.23 24.77 1.94
C ARG A 105 7.50 25.86 1.15
N PRO A 106 8.12 26.57 0.18
CA PRO A 106 7.41 27.60 -0.57
C PRO A 106 6.29 27.03 -1.43
N TYR A 107 6.45 25.82 -1.99
CA TYR A 107 5.41 25.18 -2.79
C TYR A 107 4.20 24.76 -1.93
N ILE A 108 4.44 24.26 -0.72
CA ILE A 108 3.36 23.91 0.23
C ILE A 108 2.61 25.17 0.66
N ILE A 109 3.34 26.24 1.01
CA ILE A 109 2.73 27.53 1.39
C ILE A 109 1.91 28.07 0.22
N THR A 110 2.48 28.08 -0.99
CA THR A 110 1.77 28.53 -2.20
C THR A 110 0.54 27.68 -2.46
N GLY A 111 0.63 26.35 -2.31
CA GLY A 111 -0.51 25.45 -2.45
C GLY A 111 -1.63 25.75 -1.47
N ILE A 112 -1.31 26.00 -0.19
CA ILE A 112 -2.30 26.40 0.83
C ILE A 112 -2.96 27.74 0.46
N VAL A 113 -2.16 28.73 0.06
CA VAL A 113 -2.67 30.04 -0.35
C VAL A 113 -3.59 29.90 -1.57
N LEU A 114 -3.21 29.11 -2.57
CA LEU A 114 -4.00 28.89 -3.77
C LEU A 114 -5.32 28.17 -3.47
N LEU A 115 -5.30 27.22 -2.53
CA LEU A 115 -6.49 26.53 -2.06
C LEU A 115 -7.43 27.49 -1.33
N LEU A 116 -6.90 28.35 -0.45
CA LEU A 116 -7.70 29.39 0.21
C LEU A 116 -8.32 30.35 -0.80
N VAL A 117 -7.54 30.87 -1.76
CA VAL A 117 -8.03 31.76 -2.81
C VAL A 117 -9.15 31.09 -3.63
N SER A 118 -8.99 29.81 -3.97
CA SER A 118 -10.01 29.04 -4.67
C SER A 118 -11.30 28.92 -3.87
N VAL A 119 -11.21 28.58 -2.58
CA VAL A 119 -12.37 28.47 -1.69
C VAL A 119 -13.08 29.82 -1.55
N PHE A 120 -12.34 30.90 -1.33
CA PHE A 120 -12.93 32.25 -1.26
C PHE A 120 -13.58 32.67 -2.57
N SER A 121 -12.97 32.34 -3.71
CA SER A 121 -13.53 32.62 -5.04
C SER A 121 -14.83 31.87 -5.28
N LEU A 122 -14.86 30.57 -4.97
CA LEU A 122 -16.07 29.75 -5.06
C LEU A 122 -17.16 30.25 -4.11
N PHE A 123 -16.80 30.57 -2.87
CA PHE A 123 -17.73 31.10 -1.88
C PHE A 123 -18.34 32.43 -2.34
N ALA A 124 -17.51 33.37 -2.81
CA ALA A 124 -17.98 34.63 -3.35
C ALA A 124 -18.89 34.42 -4.57
N SER A 125 -18.52 33.50 -5.47
CA SER A 125 -19.32 33.18 -6.65
C SER A 125 -20.70 32.61 -6.29
N ILE A 126 -20.76 31.73 -5.29
CA ILE A 126 -22.03 31.17 -4.79
C ILE A 126 -22.88 32.26 -4.15
N GLN A 127 -22.28 33.11 -3.31
CA GLN A 127 -23.01 34.23 -2.67
C GLN A 127 -23.54 35.22 -3.71
N LEU A 128 -22.75 35.53 -4.73
CA LEU A 128 -23.17 36.35 -5.87
C LEU A 128 -24.31 35.69 -6.64
N TRP A 129 -24.26 34.39 -6.89
CA TRP A 129 -25.32 33.67 -7.58
C TRP A 129 -26.63 33.66 -6.78
N LEU A 130 -26.56 33.42 -5.47
CA LEU A 130 -27.73 33.47 -4.58
C LEU A 130 -28.32 34.87 -4.52
N ALA A 131 -27.48 35.90 -4.31
CA ALA A 131 -27.92 37.28 -4.28
C ALA A 131 -28.53 37.73 -5.62
N ASN A 132 -27.92 37.34 -6.74
CA ASN A 132 -28.42 37.64 -8.08
C ASN A 132 -29.76 36.94 -8.35
N SER A 133 -29.90 35.68 -7.93
CA SER A 133 -31.16 34.94 -8.07
C SER A 133 -32.27 35.57 -7.23
N ALA A 134 -31.96 35.99 -6.00
CA ALA A 134 -32.90 36.73 -5.15
C ALA A 134 -33.29 38.08 -5.78
N LEU A 135 -32.32 38.82 -6.33
CA LEU A 135 -32.55 40.09 -7.00
C LEU A 135 -33.42 39.90 -8.24
N HIS A 136 -33.16 38.88 -9.06
CA HIS A 136 -33.96 38.57 -10.25
C HIS A 136 -35.42 38.26 -9.91
N ASN A 137 -35.66 37.45 -8.87
CA ASN A 137 -37.01 37.19 -8.38
C ASN A 137 -37.71 38.45 -7.87
N SER A 138 -36.96 39.36 -7.21
CA SER A 138 -37.52 40.65 -6.79
C SER A 138 -37.83 41.56 -7.98
N ASP A 139 -36.98 41.59 -9.02
CA ASP A 139 -37.18 42.41 -10.23
C ASP A 139 -38.48 42.03 -10.94
N ILE A 140 -38.76 40.74 -11.11
CA ILE A 140 -40.00 40.27 -11.73
C ILE A 140 -41.22 40.73 -10.94
N LYS A 141 -41.19 40.66 -9.60
CA LYS A 141 -42.28 41.14 -8.74
C LYS A 141 -42.47 42.65 -8.85
N THR A 142 -41.39 43.42 -8.81
CA THR A 142 -41.45 44.88 -8.93
C THR A 142 -41.94 45.31 -10.31
N ARG A 143 -41.51 44.62 -11.38
CA ARG A 143 -42.00 44.85 -12.75
C ARG A 143 -43.48 44.51 -12.88
N MET A 144 -43.94 43.43 -12.23
CA MET A 144 -45.35 43.08 -12.18
C MET A 144 -46.17 44.18 -11.48
N VAL A 145 -45.75 44.66 -10.31
CA VAL A 145 -46.43 45.77 -9.62
C VAL A 145 -46.46 47.04 -10.48
N ARG A 146 -45.36 47.34 -11.19
CA ARG A 146 -45.29 48.46 -12.14
C ARG A 146 -46.28 48.32 -13.29
N LEU A 147 -46.53 47.10 -13.78
CA LEU A 147 -47.51 46.84 -14.82
C LEU A 147 -48.95 46.94 -14.31
N LEU A 148 -49.25 46.41 -13.11
CA LEU A 148 -50.59 46.48 -12.54
C LEU A 148 -50.95 47.88 -12.01
N TYR A 149 -49.98 48.60 -11.46
CA TYR A 149 -50.17 49.90 -10.81
C TYR A 149 -49.10 50.92 -11.28
N PRO A 150 -49.19 51.37 -12.54
CA PRO A 150 -48.17 52.25 -13.12
C PRO A 150 -48.10 53.61 -12.42
N HIS A 151 -49.23 54.21 -12.06
CA HIS A 151 -49.27 55.50 -11.37
C HIS A 151 -48.58 55.46 -10.01
N VAL A 152 -48.89 54.47 -9.18
CA VAL A 152 -48.25 54.30 -7.86
C VAL A 152 -46.75 54.09 -8.01
N SER A 153 -46.32 53.34 -9.03
CA SER A 153 -44.90 53.09 -9.26
C SER A 153 -44.15 54.36 -9.71
N LEU A 154 -44.76 55.18 -10.56
CA LEU A 154 -44.19 56.47 -10.98
C LEU A 154 -44.06 57.45 -9.80
N ASP A 155 -45.06 57.50 -8.91
CA ASP A 155 -45.01 58.33 -7.72
C ASP A 155 -43.90 57.88 -6.77
N ILE A 156 -43.75 56.57 -6.55
CA ILE A 156 -42.66 56.00 -5.76
C ILE A 156 -41.30 56.36 -6.38
N ASP A 157 -41.15 56.21 -7.70
CA ASP A 157 -39.91 56.55 -8.41
C ASP A 157 -39.60 58.06 -8.30
N SER A 158 -40.62 58.92 -8.32
CA SER A 158 -40.49 60.37 -8.11
C SER A 158 -40.05 60.72 -6.69
N ILE A 159 -40.65 60.09 -5.68
CA ILE A 159 -40.30 60.28 -4.26
C ILE A 159 -38.88 59.75 -3.99
N TYR A 160 -38.52 58.62 -4.59
CA TYR A 160 -37.17 58.05 -4.48
C TYR A 160 -36.12 58.97 -5.09
N ASN A 161 -36.36 59.51 -6.29
CA ASN A 161 -35.43 60.41 -6.96
C ASN A 161 -35.28 61.75 -6.25
N SER A 162 -36.36 62.27 -5.66
CA SER A 162 -36.32 63.53 -4.92
C SER A 162 -35.65 63.40 -3.54
N ASN A 163 -35.91 62.33 -2.78
CA ASN A 163 -35.39 62.15 -1.42
C ASN A 163 -35.10 60.68 -1.07
N PRO A 164 -34.03 60.07 -1.62
CA PRO A 164 -33.77 58.63 -1.48
C PRO A 164 -33.44 58.21 -0.04
N LYS A 165 -32.73 59.08 0.70
CA LYS A 165 -32.31 58.79 2.08
C LYS A 165 -33.49 58.78 3.05
N GLN A 166 -34.40 59.74 2.94
CA GLN A 166 -35.58 59.81 3.81
C GLN A 166 -36.55 58.68 3.50
N LEU A 167 -36.78 58.39 2.22
CA LEU A 167 -37.66 57.28 1.83
C LEU A 167 -37.15 55.95 2.39
N LYS A 168 -35.83 55.69 2.34
CA LYS A 168 -35.24 54.47 2.93
C LYS A 168 -35.49 54.36 4.43
N ILE A 169 -35.36 55.46 5.18
CA ILE A 169 -35.59 55.47 6.63
C ILE A 169 -37.07 55.23 6.92
N TRP A 170 -37.95 55.93 6.21
CA TRP A 170 -39.39 55.80 6.37
C TRP A 170 -39.90 54.38 6.07
N VAL A 171 -39.47 53.80 4.94
CA VAL A 171 -39.82 52.41 4.58
C VAL A 171 -39.38 51.44 5.66
N LYS A 172 -38.14 51.54 6.13
CA LYS A 172 -37.62 50.64 7.17
C LYS A 172 -38.44 50.73 8.46
N GLN A 173 -38.79 51.95 8.88
CA GLN A 173 -39.59 52.17 10.09
C GLN A 173 -41.00 51.59 9.93
N GLU A 174 -41.62 51.76 8.76
CA GLU A 174 -42.97 51.23 8.51
C GLU A 174 -42.96 49.70 8.39
N GLU A 175 -41.94 49.10 7.79
CA GLU A 175 -41.74 47.65 7.77
C GLU A 175 -41.61 47.07 9.18
N GLU A 176 -40.78 47.70 10.04
CA GLU A 176 -40.64 47.31 11.44
C GLU A 176 -41.97 47.40 12.21
N ARG A 177 -42.74 48.47 11.97
CA ARG A 177 -44.07 48.64 12.56
C ARG A 177 -45.04 47.56 12.12
N LEU A 178 -45.12 47.27 10.82
CA LEU A 178 -46.02 46.24 10.27
C LEU A 178 -45.64 44.84 10.77
N LEU A 179 -44.34 44.54 10.87
CA LEU A 179 -43.85 43.30 11.45
C LEU A 179 -44.23 43.16 12.92
N ALA A 180 -44.11 44.24 13.71
CA ALA A 180 -44.50 44.24 15.11
C ALA A 180 -46.00 43.98 15.28
N ILE A 181 -46.84 44.61 14.44
CA ILE A 181 -48.29 44.38 14.44
C ILE A 181 -48.61 42.93 14.09
N ARG A 182 -48.02 42.40 13.01
CA ARG A 182 -48.25 40.99 12.61
C ARG A 182 -47.84 40.02 13.71
N LYS A 183 -46.69 40.25 14.34
CA LYS A 183 -46.21 39.41 15.45
C LYS A 183 -47.13 39.51 16.67
N ALA A 184 -47.64 40.70 16.98
CA ALA A 184 -48.62 40.89 18.06
C ALA A 184 -49.94 40.17 17.74
N GLU A 185 -50.40 40.21 16.50
CA GLU A 185 -51.59 39.52 16.04
C GLU A 185 -51.42 38.00 16.09
N GLU A 186 -50.29 37.46 15.62
CA GLU A 186 -49.96 36.03 15.70
C GLU A 186 -49.88 35.56 17.15
N ASN A 187 -49.24 36.33 18.03
CA ASN A 187 -49.18 36.02 19.46
C ASN A 187 -50.57 36.07 20.11
N ALA A 188 -51.41 37.04 19.75
CA ALA A 188 -52.78 37.11 20.23
C ALA A 188 -53.59 35.88 19.79
N ARG A 189 -53.47 35.48 18.51
CA ARG A 189 -54.11 34.25 17.98
C ARG A 189 -53.64 33.01 18.72
N GLN A 190 -52.33 32.84 18.91
CA GLN A 190 -51.78 31.71 19.68
C GLN A 190 -52.26 31.71 21.14
N SER A 191 -52.31 32.87 21.79
CA SER A 191 -52.83 33.00 23.15
C SER A 191 -54.31 32.65 23.24
N THR A 192 -55.13 33.06 22.26
CA THR A 192 -56.55 32.70 22.22
C THR A 192 -56.75 31.20 22.00
N GLU A 193 -55.97 30.59 21.11
CA GLU A 193 -56.02 29.14 20.87
C GLU A 193 -55.61 28.33 22.11
N GLN A 194 -54.57 28.76 22.83
CA GLN A 194 -54.15 28.11 24.06
C GLN A 194 -55.19 28.26 25.18
N ALA A 195 -55.80 29.44 25.32
CA ALA A 195 -56.87 29.66 26.28
C ALA A 195 -58.11 28.81 25.97
N GLU A 196 -58.47 28.65 24.68
CA GLU A 196 -59.54 27.74 24.28
C GLU A 196 -59.22 26.27 24.58
N ARG A 197 -57.99 25.81 24.28
CA ARG A 197 -57.56 24.45 24.57
C ARG A 197 -57.58 24.15 26.08
N ALA A 198 -57.04 25.06 26.90
CA ALA A 198 -57.07 24.94 28.35
C ALA A 198 -58.51 24.93 28.91
N LYS A 199 -59.43 25.71 28.33
CA LYS A 199 -60.84 25.71 28.72
C LYS A 199 -61.52 24.38 28.39
N ARG A 200 -61.24 23.80 27.21
CA ARG A 200 -61.76 22.48 26.80
C ARG A 200 -61.24 21.38 27.75
N GLU A 201 -59.95 21.37 28.05
CA GLU A 201 -59.36 20.41 28.99
C GLU A 201 -59.96 20.52 30.41
N LEU A 202 -60.19 21.74 30.90
CA LEU A 202 -60.85 21.96 32.20
C LEU A 202 -62.31 21.48 32.21
N GLU A 203 -63.05 21.65 31.11
CA GLU A 203 -64.42 21.13 30.99
C GLU A 203 -64.45 19.60 30.97
N ASP A 204 -63.51 18.95 30.29
CA ASP A 204 -63.39 17.50 30.25
C ASP A 204 -63.03 16.91 31.63
N LEU A 205 -62.09 17.54 32.34
CA LEU A 205 -61.74 17.16 33.71
C LEU A 205 -62.91 17.34 34.69
N LYS A 206 -63.75 18.36 34.52
CA LYS A 206 -64.96 18.57 35.33
C LYS A 206 -66.04 17.52 35.06
N LYS A 207 -66.17 17.05 33.81
CA LYS A 207 -67.09 15.96 33.45
C LYS A 207 -66.66 14.62 34.03
N GLN A 208 -65.36 14.34 34.13
CA GLN A 208 -64.84 13.10 34.71
C GLN A 208 -64.94 13.02 36.25
N LYS A 209 -65.12 14.15 36.94
CA LYS A 209 -65.25 14.22 38.41
C LYS A 209 -66.69 14.20 38.93
N LYS A 210 -67.70 14.19 38.04
CA LYS A 210 -69.12 14.06 38.38
C LYS A 210 -69.59 12.64 38.10
#